data_AF-A0A1I0F4D5-F1
#
_entry.id   AF-A0A1I0F4D5-F1
#
_cell.length_a   1.000
_cell.length_b   1.000
_cell.length_c   1.000
_cell.angle_alpha   90.00
_cell.angle_beta   90.00
_cell.angle_gamma   90.00
#
_symmetry.space_group_name_H-M   'P 1'
#
loop_
_entity.id
_entity.type
_entity.pdbx_description
1 polymer ?
#
loop_
_entity_poly.entity_id
_entity_poly.type
_entity_poly.pdbx_seq_one_letter_code
_entity_poly.pdbx_strand_id
1 'polypeptide(L)'
;MNCREAQDAIPLLWDAPPTDPKRMELERHLAECVSCAAEWAFWQESSELIQEIKVEVSEERAEAVNKKVMERIYLESPWLMPGDGKTAGNAAVFRRRISLWIACFLAIFISSLLYFTMFRSPAEPPVAQSGIVDTGVAGHTLEWSSTYPGMDSESGIIEPFVLSIGPTHPQYWMMLSMLGVLLSAFLLFRLNRYRRQ
;
A
#
# COMPACT_ATOMS: atom_id res chain seq x y z
N MET A 1 46.07 -22.84 -9.60
CA MET A 1 46.31 -22.23 -8.28
C MET A 1 47.79 -22.16 -7.96
N ASN A 2 48.25 -21.02 -7.46
CA ASN A 2 49.60 -20.79 -6.92
C ASN A 2 49.69 -21.12 -5.42
N CYS A 3 50.88 -21.36 -4.86
CA CYS A 3 51.05 -21.71 -3.43
C CYS A 3 50.43 -20.67 -2.48
N ARG A 4 50.54 -19.38 -2.80
CA ARG A 4 49.93 -18.31 -1.98
C ARG A 4 48.40 -18.35 -2.01
N GLU A 5 47.84 -18.58 -3.18
CA GLU A 5 46.39 -18.74 -3.34
C GLU A 5 45.89 -20.00 -2.62
N ALA A 6 46.69 -21.08 -2.63
CA ALA A 6 46.39 -22.29 -1.87
C ALA A 6 46.35 -22.02 -0.37
N GLN A 7 47.37 -21.35 0.16
CA GLN A 7 47.46 -20.96 1.57
C GLN A 7 46.29 -20.09 2.03
N ASP A 8 45.90 -19.10 1.22
CA ASP A 8 44.75 -18.25 1.52
C ASP A 8 43.42 -19.01 1.42
N ALA A 9 43.34 -20.03 0.57
CA ALA A 9 42.15 -20.84 0.35
C ALA A 9 41.94 -21.93 1.40
N ILE A 10 43.01 -22.47 2.00
CA ILE A 10 42.95 -23.57 2.98
C ILE A 10 41.94 -23.28 4.13
N PRO A 11 42.01 -22.14 4.85
CA PRO A 11 41.07 -21.87 5.94
C PRO A 11 39.63 -21.64 5.47
N LEU A 12 39.44 -21.20 4.22
CA LEU A 12 38.14 -20.84 3.66
C LEU A 12 37.38 -22.06 3.10
N LEU A 13 38.12 -23.03 2.56
CA LEU A 13 37.57 -24.20 1.88
C LEU A 13 37.55 -25.45 2.75
N TRP A 14 37.98 -25.34 4.01
CA TRP A 14 37.97 -26.42 4.99
C TRP A 14 36.59 -27.10 5.10
N ASP A 15 35.54 -26.30 5.32
CA ASP A 15 34.15 -26.75 5.45
C ASP A 15 33.40 -26.85 4.10
N ALA A 16 34.05 -26.51 2.98
CA ALA A 16 33.42 -26.52 1.67
C ALA A 16 33.13 -27.97 1.24
N PRO A 17 31.98 -28.27 0.61
CA PRO A 17 31.69 -29.62 0.15
C PRO A 17 32.72 -30.08 -0.91
N PRO A 18 33.00 -31.39 -1.03
CA PRO A 18 33.97 -31.93 -2.00
C PRO A 18 33.57 -31.65 -3.47
N THR A 19 32.33 -31.25 -3.71
CA THR A 19 31.83 -30.86 -5.03
C THR A 19 32.14 -29.40 -5.41
N ASP A 20 32.67 -28.59 -4.50
CA ASP A 20 33.01 -27.20 -4.78
C ASP A 20 34.19 -27.14 -5.79
N PRO A 21 34.05 -26.42 -6.91
CA PRO A 21 35.10 -26.32 -7.93
C PRO A 21 36.43 -25.78 -7.37
N LYS A 22 36.39 -24.87 -6.39
CA LYS A 22 37.61 -24.32 -5.78
C LYS A 22 38.29 -25.34 -4.89
N ARG A 23 37.52 -26.19 -4.20
CA ARG A 23 38.07 -27.28 -3.40
C ARG A 23 38.76 -28.32 -4.26
N MET A 24 38.18 -28.69 -5.40
CA MET A 24 38.84 -29.58 -6.36
C MET A 24 40.13 -29.00 -6.94
N GLU A 25 40.19 -27.69 -7.17
CA GLU A 25 41.43 -27.03 -7.58
C GLU A 25 42.50 -27.05 -6.47
N LEU A 26 42.07 -26.83 -5.22
CA LEU A 26 42.93 -26.94 -4.04
C LEU A 26 43.53 -28.34 -3.91
N GLU A 27 42.69 -29.38 -3.92
CA GLU A 27 43.11 -30.78 -3.80
C GLU A 27 44.09 -31.21 -4.89
N ARG A 28 43.93 -30.70 -6.13
CA ARG A 28 44.88 -30.95 -7.22
C ARG A 28 46.25 -30.37 -6.94
N HIS A 29 46.32 -29.15 -6.39
CA HIS A 29 47.59 -28.53 -6.03
C HIS A 29 48.25 -29.21 -4.83
N LEU A 30 47.45 -29.65 -3.84
CA LEU A 30 47.96 -30.41 -2.69
C LEU A 30 48.62 -31.72 -3.15
N ALA A 31 48.12 -32.35 -4.22
CA ALA A 31 48.75 -33.54 -4.79
C ALA A 31 50.13 -33.27 -5.42
N GLU A 32 50.39 -32.03 -5.88
CA GLU A 32 51.63 -31.64 -6.55
C GLU A 32 52.63 -30.95 -5.61
N CYS A 33 52.15 -30.29 -4.54
CA CYS A 33 52.96 -29.45 -3.66
C CYS A 33 53.01 -29.97 -2.22
N VAL A 34 54.19 -30.48 -1.82
CA VAL A 34 54.41 -31.08 -0.50
C VAL A 34 54.25 -30.07 0.64
N SER A 35 54.65 -28.81 0.46
CA SER A 35 54.54 -27.79 1.52
C SER A 35 53.09 -27.47 1.85
N CYS A 36 52.26 -27.24 0.82
CA CYS A 36 50.84 -26.97 1.02
C CYS A 36 50.09 -28.22 1.51
N ALA A 37 50.49 -29.41 1.09
CA ALA A 37 49.96 -30.67 1.63
C ALA A 37 50.23 -30.82 3.14
N ALA A 38 51.44 -30.46 3.60
CA ALA A 38 51.78 -30.49 5.01
C ALA A 38 50.99 -29.45 5.82
N GLU A 39 50.79 -28.25 5.29
CA GLU A 39 49.94 -27.23 5.92
C GLU A 39 48.49 -27.70 6.01
N TRP A 40 47.95 -28.31 4.96
CA TRP A 40 46.61 -28.89 4.97
C TRP A 40 46.47 -29.99 6.02
N ALA A 41 47.44 -30.91 6.12
CA ALA A 41 47.45 -31.96 7.12
C ALA A 41 47.50 -31.40 8.55
N PHE A 42 48.28 -30.34 8.78
CA PHE A 42 48.31 -29.66 10.07
C PHE A 42 46.95 -29.04 10.44
N TRP A 43 46.26 -28.44 9.46
CA TRP A 43 44.88 -27.97 9.66
C TRP A 43 43.93 -29.11 10.01
N GLN A 44 44.06 -30.27 9.36
CA GLN A 44 43.27 -31.47 9.68
C GLN A 44 43.47 -31.91 11.12
N GLU A 45 44.72 -32.12 11.52
CA GLU A 45 45.08 -32.55 12.88
C GLU A 45 44.59 -31.53 13.93
N SER A 46 44.80 -30.23 13.68
CA SER A 46 44.35 -29.18 14.62
C SER A 46 42.83 -29.17 14.79
N SER A 47 42.07 -29.37 13.71
CA SER A 47 40.62 -29.44 13.77
C SER A 47 40.16 -30.66 14.56
N GLU A 48 40.78 -31.82 14.35
CA GLU A 48 40.49 -33.04 15.11
C GLU A 48 40.75 -32.83 16.61
N LEU A 49 41.90 -32.26 16.98
CA LEU A 49 42.22 -31.94 18.38
C LEU A 49 41.21 -30.98 19.00
N ILE A 50 40.78 -29.94 18.27
CA ILE A 50 39.75 -29.01 18.75
C ILE A 50 38.42 -29.73 18.97
N GLN A 51 38.07 -30.69 18.11
CA GLN A 51 36.86 -31.48 18.26
C GLN A 51 36.93 -32.43 19.46
N GLU A 52 38.10 -32.98 19.76
CA GLU A 52 38.33 -33.82 20.96
C GLU A 52 38.23 -33.02 22.26
N ILE A 53 38.63 -31.75 22.25
CA ILE A 53 38.57 -30.86 23.40
C ILE A 53 37.12 -30.39 23.69
N LYS A 54 36.13 -30.77 22.87
CA LYS A 54 34.73 -30.36 23.06
C LYS A 54 34.24 -30.71 24.47
N VAL A 55 34.13 -29.66 25.28
CA VAL A 55 33.50 -29.70 26.59
C VAL A 55 32.02 -30.01 26.39
N GLU A 56 31.53 -31.03 27.08
CA GLU A 56 30.09 -31.31 27.13
C GLU A 56 29.36 -30.08 27.64
N VAL A 57 28.61 -29.43 26.76
CA VAL A 57 27.78 -28.28 27.12
C VAL A 57 26.46 -28.84 27.65
N SER A 58 26.08 -28.46 28.87
CA SER A 58 24.76 -28.82 29.40
C SER A 58 23.65 -28.30 28.50
N GLU A 59 22.58 -29.08 28.35
CA GLU A 59 21.41 -28.69 27.53
C GLU A 59 20.87 -27.32 27.96
N GLU A 60 20.79 -27.06 29.27
CA GLU A 60 20.37 -25.76 29.82
C GLU A 60 21.22 -24.59 29.32
N ARG A 61 22.54 -24.77 29.23
CA ARG A 61 23.45 -23.73 28.75
C ARG A 61 23.32 -23.55 27.23
N ALA A 62 23.13 -24.65 26.49
CA ALA A 62 22.90 -24.61 25.05
C ALA A 62 21.59 -23.87 24.72
N GLU A 63 20.51 -24.15 25.46
CA GLU A 63 19.22 -23.46 25.33
C GLU A 63 19.33 -21.96 25.68
N ALA A 64 20.06 -21.62 26.74
CA ALA A 64 20.27 -20.23 27.14
C ALA A 64 21.01 -19.43 26.05
N VAL A 65 22.01 -20.05 25.41
CA VAL A 65 22.73 -19.43 24.28
C VAL A 65 21.82 -19.33 23.06
N ASN A 66 21.12 -20.41 22.70
CA ASN A 66 20.18 -20.42 21.57
C ASN A 66 19.14 -19.31 21.71
N LYS A 67 18.51 -19.17 22.88
CA LYS A 67 17.53 -18.11 23.14
C LYS A 67 18.13 -16.72 22.94
N LYS A 68 19.34 -16.46 23.44
CA LYS A 68 20.03 -15.17 23.26
C LYS A 68 20.37 -14.88 21.79
N VAL A 69 20.80 -15.90 21.04
CA VAL A 69 21.11 -15.78 19.62
C VAL A 69 19.84 -15.48 18.83
N MET A 70 18.76 -16.23 19.07
CA MET A 70 17.47 -16.00 18.42
C MET A 70 16.90 -14.62 18.74
N GLU A 71 16.99 -14.18 19.99
CA GLU A 71 16.57 -12.83 20.39
C GLU A 71 17.31 -11.76 19.58
N ARG A 72 18.63 -11.87 19.47
CA ARG A 72 19.43 -10.93 18.67
C ARG A 72 19.08 -10.98 17.18
N ILE A 73 18.92 -12.18 16.61
CA ILE A 73 18.50 -12.35 15.21
C ILE A 73 17.15 -11.67 14.97
N TYR A 74 16.20 -11.78 15.89
CA TYR A 74 14.90 -11.14 15.75
C TYR A 74 14.96 -9.62 15.90
N LEU A 75 15.89 -9.09 16.70
CA LEU A 75 16.12 -7.65 16.81
C LEU A 75 16.78 -7.08 15.54
N GLU A 76 17.78 -7.78 14.99
CA GLU A 76 18.50 -7.35 13.78
C GLU A 76 17.70 -7.61 12.50
N SER A 77 16.90 -8.68 12.48
CA SER A 77 16.10 -9.12 11.33
C SER A 77 14.63 -9.37 11.69
N PRO A 78 13.83 -8.30 11.88
CA PRO A 78 12.44 -8.42 12.37
C PRO A 78 11.51 -9.24 11.46
N TRP A 79 11.86 -9.43 10.19
CA TRP A 79 11.07 -10.21 9.23
C TRP A 79 11.18 -11.74 9.41
N LEU A 80 12.10 -12.22 10.26
CA LEU A 80 12.27 -13.65 10.55
C LEU A 80 11.32 -14.17 11.65
N MET A 81 10.55 -13.30 12.30
CA MET A 81 9.65 -13.70 13.40
C MET A 81 8.52 -14.62 12.90
N PRO A 82 8.42 -15.87 13.41
CA PRO A 82 7.36 -16.78 13.01
C PRO A 82 5.98 -16.23 13.45
N GLY A 83 5.08 -16.02 12.50
CA GLY A 83 3.66 -15.76 12.76
C GLY A 83 3.22 -14.29 12.77
N ASP A 84 4.13 -13.33 12.91
CA ASP A 84 3.78 -11.91 12.80
C ASP A 84 4.96 -11.11 12.23
N GLY A 85 5.14 -11.16 10.90
CA GLY A 85 5.96 -10.20 10.13
C GLY A 85 5.44 -8.75 10.20
N LYS A 86 4.67 -8.41 11.23
CA LYS A 86 4.21 -7.07 11.52
C LYS A 86 5.40 -6.34 12.13
N THR A 87 6.01 -5.48 11.33
CA THR A 87 6.86 -4.37 11.78
C THR A 87 6.26 -3.71 13.04
N ALA A 88 6.74 -4.15 14.20
CA ALA A 88 6.18 -3.82 15.50
C ALA A 88 6.78 -2.49 15.96
N GLY A 89 6.11 -1.40 15.61
CA GLY A 89 6.43 -0.09 16.18
C GLY A 89 5.63 1.01 15.49
N ASN A 90 5.93 1.26 14.21
CA ASN A 90 5.43 2.45 13.54
C ASN A 90 4.12 2.22 12.76
N ALA A 91 3.85 1.01 12.28
CA ALA A 91 2.66 0.74 11.46
C ALA A 91 1.35 0.81 12.27
N ALA A 92 1.35 0.48 13.56
CA ALA A 92 0.13 0.50 14.38
C ALA A 92 -0.33 1.93 14.70
N VAL A 93 0.58 2.81 15.09
CA VAL A 93 0.28 4.21 15.40
C VAL A 93 -0.14 4.98 14.13
N PHE A 94 0.55 4.73 13.02
CA PHE A 94 0.22 5.33 11.72
C PHE A 94 -1.17 4.90 11.22
N ARG A 95 -1.52 3.61 11.35
CA ARG A 95 -2.85 3.10 11.02
C ARG A 95 -3.95 3.73 11.86
N ARG A 96 -3.73 3.95 13.16
CA ARG A 96 -4.68 4.64 14.04
C ARG A 96 -4.89 6.10 13.62
N ARG A 97 -3.83 6.82 13.28
CA ARG A 97 -3.91 8.21 12.81
C ARG A 97 -4.70 8.31 11.50
N ILE A 98 -4.40 7.46 10.51
CA ILE A 98 -5.14 7.43 9.24
C ILE A 98 -6.61 7.07 9.45
N SER A 99 -6.90 6.08 10.31
CA SER A 99 -8.28 5.71 10.64
C SER A 99 -9.07 6.89 11.21
N LEU A 100 -8.45 7.72 12.05
CA LEU A 100 -9.06 8.92 12.61
C LEU A 100 -9.36 9.97 11.52
N TRP A 101 -8.42 10.19 10.59
CA TRP A 101 -8.64 11.06 9.43
C TRP A 101 -9.79 10.58 8.55
N ILE A 102 -9.84 9.28 8.24
CA ILE A 102 -10.93 8.68 7.45
C ILE A 102 -12.27 8.87 8.16
N ALA A 103 -12.33 8.59 9.46
CA ALA A 103 -13.55 8.79 10.25
C ALA A 103 -14.02 10.26 10.26
N CYS A 104 -13.07 11.20 10.35
CA CYS A 104 -13.36 12.63 10.30
C CYS A 104 -13.96 13.05 8.94
N PHE A 105 -13.33 12.65 7.82
CA PHE A 105 -13.86 12.95 6.49
C PHE A 105 -15.22 12.27 6.23
N LEU A 106 -15.41 11.05 6.72
CA LEU A 106 -16.67 10.33 6.63
C LEU A 106 -17.79 11.05 7.42
N ALA A 107 -17.49 11.56 8.60
CA ALA A 107 -18.46 12.32 9.41
C ALA A 107 -18.88 13.63 8.72
N ILE A 108 -17.93 14.36 8.10
CA ILE A 108 -18.23 15.57 7.31
C ILE A 108 -19.10 15.21 6.10
N PHE A 109 -18.81 14.11 5.41
CA PHE A 109 -19.62 13.64 4.29
C PHE A 109 -21.05 13.29 4.72
N ILE A 110 -21.22 12.52 5.80
CA ILE A 110 -22.54 12.11 6.30
C ILE A 110 -23.35 13.32 6.76
N SER A 111 -22.75 14.27 7.48
CA SER A 111 -23.43 15.49 7.91
C SER A 111 -23.86 16.37 6.73
N SER A 112 -23.00 16.51 5.71
CA SER A 112 -23.36 17.21 4.47
C SER A 112 -24.50 16.48 3.73
N LEU A 113 -24.47 15.15 3.67
CA LEU A 113 -25.50 14.35 3.02
C LEU A 113 -26.84 14.50 3.74
N LEU A 114 -26.86 14.39 5.07
CA LEU A 114 -28.06 14.59 5.89
C LEU A 114 -28.61 16.01 5.74
N TYR A 115 -27.74 17.02 5.64
CA TYR A 115 -28.16 18.39 5.39
C TYR A 115 -28.89 18.51 4.05
N PHE A 116 -28.31 17.95 2.97
CA PHE A 116 -28.94 17.99 1.64
C PHE A 116 -30.23 17.16 1.54
N THR A 117 -30.37 16.07 2.30
CA THR A 117 -31.58 15.23 2.25
C THR A 117 -32.71 15.74 3.15
N MET A 118 -32.39 16.36 4.29
CA MET A 118 -33.39 16.82 5.26
C MET A 118 -33.79 18.30 5.10
N PHE A 119 -32.86 19.18 4.71
CA PHE A 119 -33.14 20.62 4.56
C PHE A 119 -33.49 21.03 3.13
N ARG A 120 -33.47 20.10 2.16
CA ARG A 120 -34.07 20.32 0.85
C ARG A 120 -35.59 20.13 0.93
N SER A 121 -36.27 21.12 1.50
CA SER A 121 -37.67 21.39 1.16
C SER A 121 -37.72 22.23 -0.13
N PRO A 122 -38.80 22.15 -0.93
CA PRO A 122 -38.94 22.89 -2.19
C PRO A 122 -39.18 24.37 -1.87
N ALA A 123 -38.16 25.07 -1.39
CA ALA A 123 -38.22 26.52 -1.28
C ALA A 123 -38.09 27.08 -2.69
N GLU A 124 -39.12 27.84 -3.05
CA GLU A 124 -39.35 28.55 -4.31
C GLU A 124 -38.06 29.03 -4.99
N PRO A 125 -37.98 28.91 -6.33
CA PRO A 125 -36.78 29.27 -7.07
C PRO A 125 -36.47 30.75 -6.87
N PRO A 126 -35.28 31.08 -6.36
CA PRO A 126 -34.81 32.45 -6.43
C PRO A 126 -34.30 32.73 -7.84
N VAL A 127 -34.64 33.95 -8.28
CA VAL A 127 -33.96 34.77 -9.30
C VAL A 127 -34.20 34.39 -10.76
N ALA A 128 -34.41 35.38 -11.63
CA ALA A 128 -33.39 35.78 -12.60
C ALA A 128 -33.93 36.63 -13.76
N GLN A 129 -33.21 37.72 -13.96
CA GLN A 129 -33.18 38.64 -15.09
C GLN A 129 -33.21 37.90 -16.44
N SER A 130 -34.18 38.22 -17.29
CA SER A 130 -34.45 37.57 -18.57
C SER A 130 -33.46 38.00 -19.67
N GLY A 131 -32.92 37.01 -20.38
CA GLY A 131 -32.32 37.20 -21.71
C GLY A 131 -33.30 36.69 -22.76
N ILE A 132 -33.93 37.62 -23.48
CA ILE A 132 -34.91 37.34 -24.54
C ILE A 132 -34.17 36.91 -25.81
N VAL A 133 -34.59 35.79 -26.42
CA VAL A 133 -34.20 35.39 -27.79
C VAL A 133 -35.46 35.25 -28.63
N ASP A 134 -35.44 35.84 -29.82
CA ASP A 134 -36.59 36.06 -30.70
C ASP A 134 -37.21 34.80 -31.31
N THR A 135 -38.53 34.85 -31.49
CA THR A 135 -39.39 33.75 -31.97
C THR A 135 -39.42 33.63 -33.49
N GLY A 136 -39.36 32.40 -34.01
CA GLY A 136 -39.68 32.06 -35.39
C GLY A 136 -41.07 31.42 -35.49
N VAL A 137 -42.05 32.17 -36.01
CA VAL A 137 -43.40 31.66 -36.32
C VAL A 137 -43.39 30.95 -37.67
N ALA A 138 -43.90 29.73 -37.73
CA ALA A 138 -44.32 29.07 -38.97
C ALA A 138 -45.56 28.23 -38.68
N GLY A 139 -46.61 28.42 -39.50
CA GLY A 139 -47.97 27.98 -39.21
C GLY A 139 -48.33 26.56 -39.64
N HIS A 140 -49.63 26.30 -39.48
CA HIS A 140 -50.46 25.20 -39.99
C HIS A 140 -50.60 23.90 -39.16
N THR A 141 -51.65 23.93 -38.34
CA THR A 141 -52.75 22.93 -38.23
C THR A 141 -52.40 21.44 -38.17
N LEU A 142 -52.50 20.85 -36.98
CA LEU A 142 -53.17 19.56 -36.74
C LEU A 142 -53.40 19.36 -35.22
N GLU A 143 -54.66 19.56 -34.83
CA GLU A 143 -55.42 18.89 -33.76
C GLU A 143 -54.65 18.21 -32.61
N TRP A 144 -54.55 18.87 -31.45
CA TRP A 144 -54.49 18.18 -30.16
C TRP A 144 -55.26 19.00 -29.12
N SER A 145 -56.44 18.49 -28.77
CA SER A 145 -57.33 19.03 -27.76
C SER A 145 -56.79 18.75 -26.35
N SER A 146 -56.55 19.80 -25.56
CA SER A 146 -56.46 19.71 -24.11
C SER A 146 -57.00 20.99 -23.48
N THR A 147 -58.21 20.87 -22.95
CA THR A 147 -59.07 21.89 -22.35
C THR A 147 -58.45 22.49 -21.08
N TYR A 148 -58.32 23.82 -21.02
CA TYR A 148 -58.20 24.62 -19.79
C TYR A 148 -59.37 25.61 -19.70
N PRO A 149 -59.83 26.00 -18.49
CA PRO A 149 -61.04 26.78 -18.33
C PRO A 149 -60.79 28.29 -18.53
N GLY A 150 -61.57 28.88 -19.43
CA GLY A 150 -62.14 30.23 -19.43
C GLY A 150 -61.26 31.45 -19.13
N MET A 151 -61.01 32.28 -20.15
CA MET A 151 -61.65 33.60 -20.30
C MET A 151 -61.19 34.29 -21.59
N ASP A 152 -62.20 34.74 -22.32
CA ASP A 152 -62.33 35.79 -23.35
C ASP A 152 -61.10 36.52 -23.91
N SER A 153 -61.18 36.69 -25.22
CA SER A 153 -60.27 37.28 -26.20
C SER A 153 -59.69 38.66 -25.84
N GLU A 154 -58.37 38.79 -25.87
CA GLU A 154 -57.64 39.78 -26.67
C GLU A 154 -56.13 39.45 -26.70
N SER A 155 -55.50 39.77 -27.82
CA SER A 155 -54.09 39.59 -28.18
C SER A 155 -53.08 39.66 -27.03
N GLY A 156 -52.19 38.65 -26.93
CA GLY A 156 -50.96 38.81 -26.14
C GLY A 156 -50.24 37.52 -25.80
N ILE A 157 -49.18 37.23 -26.56
CA ILE A 157 -47.92 36.60 -26.13
C ILE A 157 -48.05 35.27 -25.36
N ILE A 158 -47.75 34.18 -26.08
CA ILE A 158 -47.43 32.87 -25.50
C ILE A 158 -46.19 33.04 -24.61
N GLU A 159 -46.35 32.83 -23.30
CA GLU A 159 -45.24 32.80 -22.36
C GLU A 159 -44.37 31.55 -22.63
N PRO A 160 -43.06 31.71 -22.89
CA PRO A 160 -42.18 30.58 -23.14
C PRO A 160 -41.92 29.82 -21.83
N PHE A 161 -41.92 28.48 -21.93
CA PHE A 161 -41.47 27.59 -20.86
C PHE A 161 -40.02 27.93 -20.47
N VAL A 162 -39.86 28.62 -19.34
CA VAL A 162 -38.56 28.89 -18.72
C VAL A 162 -38.05 27.61 -18.05
N LEU A 163 -37.28 26.81 -18.80
CA LEU A 163 -36.41 25.78 -18.23
C LEU A 163 -35.21 26.45 -17.57
N SER A 164 -35.27 26.55 -16.25
CA SER A 164 -34.20 27.06 -15.39
C SER A 164 -33.07 26.02 -15.25
N ILE A 165 -32.09 26.10 -16.15
CA ILE A 165 -30.77 25.47 -15.96
C ILE A 165 -29.82 26.54 -15.45
N GLY A 166 -29.87 26.76 -14.13
CA GLY A 166 -28.95 27.62 -13.38
C GLY A 166 -28.53 26.91 -12.09
N PRO A 167 -27.25 26.93 -11.70
CA PRO A 167 -26.71 26.04 -10.68
C PRO A 167 -27.19 26.48 -9.29
N THR A 168 -28.09 25.71 -8.68
CA THR A 168 -28.78 26.07 -7.44
C THR A 168 -27.96 25.88 -6.15
N HIS A 169 -26.68 25.49 -6.23
CA HIS A 169 -25.79 25.44 -5.06
C HIS A 169 -24.33 25.73 -5.44
N PRO A 170 -23.50 26.24 -4.51
CA PRO A 170 -22.08 26.46 -4.78
C PRO A 170 -21.44 25.11 -5.11
N GLN A 171 -20.97 24.95 -6.34
CA GLN A 171 -20.36 23.71 -6.87
C GLN A 171 -19.24 23.16 -5.96
N TYR A 172 -18.65 24.02 -5.13
CA TYR A 172 -17.64 23.70 -4.13
C TYR A 172 -18.08 22.64 -3.12
N TRP A 173 -19.36 22.57 -2.73
CA TRP A 173 -19.84 21.53 -1.80
C TRP A 173 -19.83 20.13 -2.43
N MET A 174 -20.21 20.03 -3.70
CA MET A 174 -20.14 18.77 -4.46
C MET A 174 -18.69 18.34 -4.70
N MET A 175 -17.82 19.30 -5.03
CA MET A 175 -16.39 19.07 -5.19
C MET A 175 -15.73 18.60 -3.88
N LEU A 176 -16.09 19.21 -2.74
CA LEU A 176 -15.58 18.84 -1.42
C LEU A 176 -15.98 17.40 -1.04
N SER A 177 -17.23 17.02 -1.31
CA SER A 177 -17.74 15.68 -1.09
C SER A 177 -17.03 14.63 -1.96
N MET A 178 -16.87 14.90 -3.27
CA MET A 178 -16.11 14.01 -4.16
C MET A 178 -14.65 13.88 -3.73
N LEU A 179 -14.03 14.98 -3.32
CA LEU A 179 -12.65 14.97 -2.84
C LEU A 179 -12.53 14.11 -1.57
N GLY A 180 -13.47 14.21 -0.63
CA GLY A 180 -13.51 13.35 0.56
C GLY A 180 -13.61 11.85 0.24
N VAL A 181 -14.46 11.47 -0.72
CA VAL A 181 -14.60 10.08 -1.18
C VAL A 181 -13.32 9.59 -1.88
N LEU A 182 -12.76 10.40 -2.78
CA LEU A 182 -11.52 10.07 -3.48
C LEU A 182 -10.34 9.91 -2.51
N LEU A 183 -10.24 10.78 -1.52
CA LEU A 183 -9.15 10.76 -0.54
C LEU A 183 -9.30 9.56 0.42
N SER A 184 -10.53 9.21 0.82
CA SER A 184 -10.83 7.98 1.55
C SER A 184 -10.46 6.72 0.76
N ALA A 185 -10.88 6.63 -0.51
CA ALA A 185 -10.54 5.52 -1.39
C ALA A 185 -9.02 5.42 -1.64
N PHE A 186 -8.34 6.55 -1.83
CA PHE A 186 -6.90 6.60 -2.00
C PHE A 186 -6.14 6.10 -0.75
N LEU A 187 -6.58 6.50 0.44
CA LEU A 187 -6.01 6.02 1.70
C LEU A 187 -6.22 4.52 1.87
N LEU A 188 -7.41 4.00 1.58
CA LEU A 188 -7.69 2.56 1.61
C LEU A 188 -6.85 1.78 0.60
N PHE A 189 -6.69 2.29 -0.61
CA PHE A 189 -5.87 1.65 -1.64
C PHE A 189 -4.39 1.61 -1.23
N ARG A 190 -3.86 2.71 -0.67
CA ARG A 190 -2.51 2.77 -0.13
C ARG A 190 -2.31 1.79 1.03
N LEU A 191 -3.25 1.71 1.97
CA LEU A 191 -3.19 0.75 3.07
C LEU A 191 -3.22 -0.70 2.59
N ASN A 192 -4.04 -1.02 1.58
CA ASN A 192 -4.11 -2.36 1.01
C ASN A 192 -2.81 -2.75 0.27
N ARG A 193 -2.16 -1.78 -0.39
CA ARG A 193 -0.85 -2.00 -1.05
C ARG A 193 0.24 -2.33 -0.05
N TYR A 194 0.32 -1.61 1.08
CA TYR A 194 1.29 -1.90 2.15
C TYR A 194 1.02 -3.22 2.88
N ARG A 195 -0.16 -3.84 2.75
CA ARG A 195 -0.48 -5.14 3.34
C ARG A 195 -0.08 -6.32 2.45
N ARG A 196 0.15 -6.10 1.15
CA ARG A 196 0.51 -7.13 0.16
C ARG A 196 2.00 -7.22 -0.13
N GLN A 197 2.80 -6.28 0.37
CA GLN A 197 4.27 -6.30 0.37
C GLN A 197 4.74 -6.66 1.77
#